data_AF-A0A932UKT0-F1
#
_entry.id   AF-A0A932UKT0-F1
#
_cell.length_a   1.000
_cell.length_b   1.000
_cell.length_c   1.000
_cell.angle_alpha   90.00
_cell.angle_beta   90.00
_cell.angle_gamma   90.00
#
_symmetry.space_group_name_H-M   'P 1'
#
loop_
_entity.id
_entity.type
_entity.pdbx_description
1 polymer ?
#
loop_
_entity_poly.entity_id
_entity_poly.type
_entity_poly.pdbx_seq_one_letter_code
_entity_poly.pdbx_strand_id
1 'polypeptide(L)'
;MRGELAGSQISALLEAVPGIASVLRNPVADAMVNMIRTAAGIGEFQMDDVEELVQYAIRRSLIGADEGERLLEEVRRARPKKAARPGVKNRRPRPARKPARSKKAASSHSRRH
;
A
#
# COMPACT_ATOMS: atom_id res chain seq x y z
N MET A 1 -33.96 5.18 20.50
CA MET A 1 -33.58 3.84 21.01
C MET A 1 -33.89 2.69 20.04
N ARG A 2 -33.70 2.83 18.71
CA ARG A 2 -33.79 1.69 17.75
C ARG A 2 -32.43 1.32 17.12
N GLY A 3 -31.45 2.23 17.11
CA GLY A 3 -30.11 1.97 16.58
C GLY A 3 -29.17 1.21 17.53
N GLU A 4 -29.32 1.40 18.85
CA GLU A 4 -28.46 0.76 19.85
C GLU A 4 -28.72 -0.75 20.00
N LEU A 5 -29.96 -1.19 19.76
CA LEU A 5 -30.34 -2.60 19.80
C LEU A 5 -29.84 -3.39 18.58
N ALA A 6 -29.67 -2.74 17.42
CA ALA A 6 -29.08 -3.37 16.24
C ALA A 6 -27.56 -3.52 16.40
N GLY A 7 -26.88 -2.51 16.96
CA GLY A 7 -25.44 -2.58 17.24
C GLY A 7 -25.08 -3.62 18.31
N SER A 8 -25.88 -3.73 19.38
CA SER A 8 -25.62 -4.73 20.43
C SER A 8 -25.92 -6.16 19.97
N GLN A 9 -26.94 -6.38 19.13
CA GLN A 9 -27.24 -7.70 18.56
C GLN A 9 -26.19 -8.15 17.54
N ILE A 10 -25.68 -7.24 16.70
CA ILE A 10 -24.59 -7.55 15.78
C ILE A 10 -23.30 -7.85 16.55
N SER A 11 -23.02 -7.08 17.61
CA SER A 11 -21.85 -7.34 18.48
C SER A 11 -21.97 -8.67 19.21
N ALA A 12 -23.17 -9.01 19.72
CA ALA A 12 -23.45 -10.30 20.35
C ALA A 12 -23.33 -11.47 19.35
N LEU A 13 -23.73 -11.29 18.08
CA LEU A 13 -23.51 -12.28 17.02
C LEU A 13 -22.02 -12.48 16.74
N LEU A 14 -21.25 -11.39 16.62
CA LEU A 14 -19.80 -11.43 16.38
C LEU A 14 -19.02 -12.08 17.54
N GLU A 15 -19.53 -11.97 18.76
CA GLU A 15 -18.92 -12.51 19.98
C GLU A 15 -19.38 -13.95 20.31
N ALA A 16 -20.63 -14.32 19.98
CA ALA A 16 -21.23 -15.61 20.36
C ALA A 16 -20.91 -16.79 19.42
N VAL A 17 -20.30 -16.56 18.25
CA VAL A 17 -19.95 -17.63 17.32
C VAL A 17 -18.45 -17.56 16.99
N PRO A 18 -17.63 -18.48 17.53
CA PRO A 18 -16.27 -18.69 17.06
C PRO A 18 -16.32 -18.97 15.55
N GLY A 19 -15.92 -17.98 14.75
CA GLY A 19 -15.88 -18.11 13.29
C GLY A 19 -16.64 -17.06 12.48
N ILE A 20 -17.44 -16.14 13.07
CA ILE A 20 -18.02 -15.06 12.25
C ILE A 20 -16.94 -14.07 11.76
N ALA A 21 -15.86 -13.87 12.53
CA ALA A 21 -14.70 -13.14 12.03
C ALA A 21 -14.07 -13.79 10.77
N SER A 22 -14.11 -15.13 10.64
CA SER A 22 -13.69 -15.85 9.43
C SER A 22 -14.74 -15.84 8.31
N VAL A 23 -16.03 -15.64 8.63
CA VAL A 23 -17.09 -15.45 7.62
C VAL A 23 -17.00 -14.05 6.99
N LEU A 24 -16.55 -13.04 7.75
CA LEU A 24 -16.33 -11.68 7.24
C LEU A 24 -14.98 -11.51 6.51
N ARG A 25 -14.02 -12.40 6.74
CA ARG A 25 -12.72 -12.43 6.04
C ARG A 25 -12.75 -13.50 4.96
N ASN A 26 -13.32 -13.13 3.83
CA ASN A 26 -13.29 -13.98 2.65
C ASN A 26 -11.87 -13.93 2.05
N PRO A 27 -11.11 -15.04 2.02
CA PRO A 27 -9.72 -15.04 1.55
C PRO A 27 -9.59 -14.56 0.10
N VAL A 28 -10.59 -14.84 -0.74
CA VAL A 28 -10.65 -14.35 -2.12
C VAL A 28 -10.84 -12.83 -2.15
N ALA A 29 -11.66 -12.29 -1.25
CA ALA A 29 -11.87 -10.84 -1.17
C ALA A 29 -10.60 -10.12 -0.69
N ASP A 30 -9.92 -10.68 0.30
CA ASP A 30 -8.63 -10.16 0.78
C ASP A 30 -7.58 -10.18 -0.34
N ALA A 31 -7.43 -11.32 -1.03
CA ALA A 31 -6.52 -11.46 -2.16
C ALA A 31 -6.83 -10.48 -3.31
N MET A 32 -8.12 -10.30 -3.64
CA MET A 32 -8.56 -9.36 -4.67
C MET A 32 -8.20 -7.91 -4.29
N VAL A 33 -8.47 -7.49 -3.05
CA VAL A 33 -8.13 -6.15 -2.56
C VAL A 33 -6.62 -5.94 -2.55
N ASN A 34 -5.85 -6.93 -2.08
CA ASN A 34 -4.39 -6.87 -2.03
C ASN A 34 -3.78 -6.77 -3.43
N MET A 35 -4.31 -7.51 -4.41
CA MET A 35 -3.86 -7.44 -5.80
C MET A 35 -4.17 -6.09 -6.44
N ILE A 36 -5.34 -5.50 -6.19
CA ILE A 36 -5.68 -4.14 -6.66
C ILE A 36 -4.72 -3.11 -6.07
N ARG A 37 -4.44 -3.19 -4.76
CA ARG A 37 -3.50 -2.29 -4.10
C ARG A 37 -2.09 -2.45 -4.65
N THR A 38 -1.62 -3.69 -4.80
CA THR A 38 -0.31 -4.01 -5.38
C THR A 38 -0.19 -3.47 -6.81
N ALA A 39 -1.21 -3.65 -7.65
CA ALA A 39 -1.25 -3.11 -9.00
C ALA A 39 -1.22 -1.57 -9.04
N ALA A 40 -1.80 -0.92 -8.03
CA ALA A 40 -1.70 0.53 -7.83
C ALA A 40 -0.34 0.97 -7.23
N GLY A 41 0.59 0.05 -6.98
CA GLY A 41 1.87 0.34 -6.33
C GLY A 41 1.77 0.56 -4.81
N ILE A 42 0.66 0.17 -4.21
CA ILE A 42 0.36 0.29 -2.78
C ILE A 42 0.50 -1.10 -2.16
N GLY A 43 1.64 -1.36 -1.51
CA GLY A 43 1.93 -2.66 -0.88
C GLY A 43 2.87 -3.53 -1.70
N GLU A 44 3.16 -4.72 -1.15
CA GLU A 44 4.04 -5.71 -1.79
C GLU A 44 3.22 -6.83 -2.41
N PHE A 45 3.58 -7.22 -3.63
CA PHE A 45 3.05 -8.41 -4.28
C PHE A 45 3.32 -9.66 -3.45
N GLN A 46 2.27 -10.40 -3.10
CA GLN A 46 2.34 -11.71 -2.44
C GLN A 46 1.90 -12.81 -3.41
N MET A 47 2.62 -13.92 -3.41
CA MET A 47 2.22 -15.10 -4.21
C MET A 47 0.92 -15.71 -3.70
N ASP A 48 0.71 -15.70 -2.38
CA ASP A 48 -0.47 -16.28 -1.73
C ASP A 48 -1.78 -15.65 -2.23
N ASP A 49 -1.78 -14.34 -2.49
CA ASP A 49 -2.94 -13.64 -3.06
C ASP A 49 -3.25 -14.16 -4.48
N VAL A 50 -2.22 -14.41 -5.30
CA VAL A 50 -2.41 -14.96 -6.65
C VAL A 50 -2.89 -16.40 -6.60
N GLU A 51 -2.34 -17.22 -5.70
CA GLU A 51 -2.73 -18.61 -5.54
C GLU A 51 -4.20 -18.75 -5.16
N GLU A 52 -4.69 -17.93 -4.22
CA GLU A 52 -6.10 -17.94 -3.83
C GLU A 52 -7.02 -17.52 -5.00
N LEU A 53 -6.65 -16.48 -5.76
CA LEU A 53 -7.43 -16.03 -6.91
C LEU A 53 -7.49 -17.08 -8.04
N VAL A 54 -6.37 -17.75 -8.33
CA VAL A 54 -6.32 -18.81 -9.34
C VAL A 54 -7.16 -20.01 -8.89
N GLN A 55 -7.02 -20.45 -7.64
CA GLN A 55 -7.83 -21.54 -7.10
C GLN A 55 -9.33 -21.20 -7.10
N TYR A 56 -9.69 -19.95 -6.80
CA TYR A 56 -11.06 -19.48 -6.91
C TYR A 56 -11.57 -19.53 -8.35
N ALA A 57 -10.78 -19.06 -9.32
CA ALA A 57 -11.16 -19.07 -10.73
C ALA A 57 -11.39 -20.49 -11.26
N ILE A 58 -10.54 -21.46 -10.88
CA ILE A 58 -10.73 -22.89 -11.21
C ILE A 58 -12.01 -23.44 -10.57
N ARG A 59 -12.22 -23.19 -9.25
CA ARG A 59 -13.43 -23.63 -8.53
C ARG A 59 -14.73 -23.10 -9.14
N ARG A 60 -14.67 -21.93 -9.76
CA ARG A 60 -15.81 -21.28 -10.44
C ARG A 60 -15.87 -21.58 -11.93
N SER A 61 -15.00 -22.46 -12.43
CA SER A 61 -14.90 -22.84 -13.85
C SER A 61 -14.70 -21.65 -14.79
N LEU A 62 -14.03 -20.61 -14.31
CA LEU A 62 -13.68 -19.43 -15.11
C LEU A 62 -12.45 -19.69 -15.99
N ILE A 63 -11.56 -20.56 -15.52
CA ILE A 63 -10.37 -21.04 -16.24
C ILE A 63 -10.20 -22.54 -16.02
N GLY A 64 -9.44 -23.21 -16.89
CA GLY A 64 -9.08 -24.62 -16.73
C GLY A 64 -8.01 -24.83 -15.65
N ALA A 65 -7.93 -26.04 -15.10
CA ALA A 65 -6.89 -26.40 -14.13
C ALA A 65 -5.48 -26.25 -14.72
N ASP A 66 -5.28 -26.76 -15.94
CA ASP A 66 -4.00 -26.66 -16.66
C ASP A 66 -3.61 -25.21 -16.99
N GLU A 67 -4.60 -24.35 -17.21
CA GLU A 67 -4.38 -22.92 -17.44
C GLU A 67 -3.95 -22.22 -16.14
N GLY A 68 -4.63 -22.53 -15.04
CA GLY A 68 -4.27 -22.01 -13.72
C GLY A 68 -2.87 -22.44 -13.27
N GLU A 69 -2.49 -23.70 -13.48
CA GLU A 69 -1.14 -24.19 -13.15
C GLU A 69 -0.06 -23.47 -13.96
N ARG A 70 -0.27 -23.34 -15.29
CA ARG A 70 0.63 -22.59 -16.17
C ARG A 70 0.80 -21.15 -15.73
N LEU A 71 -0.30 -20.47 -15.37
CA LEU A 71 -0.27 -19.10 -14.86
C LEU A 71 0.54 -19.00 -13.56
N LEU A 72 0.33 -19.91 -12.61
CA LEU A 72 1.09 -19.91 -11.35
C LEU A 72 2.58 -20.11 -11.58
N GLU A 73 2.98 -20.98 -12.51
CA GLU A 73 4.39 -21.12 -12.88
C GLU A 73 4.96 -19.86 -13.51
N GLU A 74 4.23 -19.24 -14.45
CA GLU A 74 4.66 -18.01 -15.11
C GLU A 74 4.91 -16.91 -14.09
N VAL A 75 3.98 -16.70 -13.16
CA VAL A 75 4.09 -15.70 -12.10
C VAL A 75 5.26 -15.99 -11.17
N ARG A 76 5.47 -17.26 -10.77
CA ARG A 76 6.63 -17.66 -9.94
C ARG A 76 7.96 -17.38 -10.64
N ARG A 77 8.04 -17.59 -11.95
CA ARG A 77 9.23 -17.31 -12.77
C ARG A 77 9.45 -15.81 -13.00
N ALA A 78 8.38 -15.06 -13.19
CA ALA A 78 8.41 -13.62 -13.41
C ALA A 78 8.80 -12.83 -12.16
N ARG A 79 8.68 -13.44 -10.97
CA ARG A 79 9.04 -12.78 -9.71
C ARG A 79 10.51 -12.35 -9.72
N PRO A 80 10.81 -11.04 -9.73
CA PRO A 80 12.19 -10.59 -9.61
C PRO A 80 12.69 -10.99 -8.22
N LYS A 81 13.82 -11.72 -8.14
CA LYS A 81 14.56 -11.86 -6.89
C LYS A 81 14.83 -10.45 -6.38
N LYS A 82 14.29 -10.08 -5.21
CA LYS A 82 14.34 -8.71 -4.65
C LYS A 82 15.72 -8.10 -4.89
N ALA A 83 15.86 -7.25 -5.91
CA ALA A 83 16.92 -6.27 -5.96
C ALA A 83 16.56 -5.27 -4.86
N ALA A 84 17.35 -5.25 -3.79
CA ALA A 84 17.22 -4.27 -2.73
C ALA A 84 17.12 -2.88 -3.37
N ARG A 85 15.94 -2.25 -3.30
CA ARG A 85 15.79 -0.89 -3.77
C ARG A 85 16.71 0.00 -2.93
N PRO A 86 17.67 0.73 -3.53
CA PRO A 86 18.42 1.71 -2.78
C PRO A 86 17.43 2.76 -2.26
N GLY A 87 17.59 3.10 -0.98
CA GLY A 87 16.66 3.92 -0.23
C GLY A 87 16.23 5.19 -0.96
N VAL A 88 14.97 5.57 -0.71
CA VAL A 88 14.40 6.86 -1.06
C VAL A 88 15.35 7.95 -0.57
N LYS A 89 16.23 8.43 -1.46
CA LYS A 89 17.14 9.54 -1.19
C LYS A 89 16.29 10.80 -1.11
N ASN A 90 15.91 11.12 0.12
CA ASN A 90 15.39 12.40 0.55
C ASN A 90 16.20 13.53 -0.10
N ARG A 91 15.67 14.18 -1.14
CA ARG A 91 16.28 15.36 -1.75
C ARG A 91 15.22 16.42 -2.01
N ARG A 92 14.92 17.18 -0.95
CA ARG A 92 14.55 18.58 -1.08
C ARG A 92 15.36 19.40 -0.07
N PRO A 93 16.48 20.03 -0.48
CA PRO A 93 16.95 21.20 0.25
C PRO A 93 16.01 22.36 -0.09
N ARG A 94 15.25 22.82 0.92
CA ARG A 94 14.58 24.12 0.90
C ARG A 94 15.64 25.22 0.68
N PRO A 95 15.41 26.24 -0.17
CA PRO A 95 16.29 27.38 -0.25
C PRO A 95 16.14 28.23 1.02
N ALA A 96 17.19 28.25 1.86
CA ALA A 96 17.26 29.16 2.99
C ALA A 96 17.49 30.60 2.47
N ARG A 97 16.49 31.45 2.68
CA ARG A 97 16.53 32.90 2.45
C ARG A 97 17.67 33.55 3.24
N LYS A 98 18.42 34.45 2.59
CA LYS A 98 19.38 35.37 3.21
C LYS A 98 18.67 36.28 4.23
N PRO A 99 19.37 36.64 5.32
CA PRO A 99 19.44 38.08 5.63
C PRO A 99 20.83 38.45 6.16
N ALA A 100 21.64 39.14 5.34
CA ALA A 100 22.83 39.84 5.84
C ALA A 100 22.49 41.32 6.05
N ARG A 101 22.27 41.58 7.34
CA ARG A 101 21.97 42.83 8.02
C ARG A 101 22.98 43.94 7.67
N SER A 102 22.43 45.15 7.57
CA SER A 102 23.10 46.45 7.53
C SER A 102 24.33 46.59 8.43
N LYS A 103 25.42 47.13 7.89
CA LYS A 103 26.36 47.95 8.67
C LYS A 103 26.62 49.27 7.93
N LYS A 104 26.09 50.34 8.50
CA LYS A 104 26.46 51.73 8.25
C LYS A 104 27.65 52.10 9.13
N ALA A 105 28.44 53.05 8.63
CA ALA A 105 29.34 54.00 9.32
C ALA A 105 30.84 53.64 9.43
N ALA A 106 31.63 54.33 8.59
CA ALA A 106 32.88 55.06 8.89
C ALA A 106 33.33 55.75 7.57
N SER A 107 32.95 57.01 7.27
CA SER A 107 33.56 58.30 7.66
C SER A 107 34.83 58.71 6.87
N SER A 108 34.73 59.89 6.22
CA SER A 108 35.76 60.71 5.53
C SER A 108 36.27 60.17 4.17
N HIS A 109 36.45 60.95 3.09
CA HIS A 109 36.98 62.30 2.98
C HIS A 109 36.60 62.97 1.64
N SER A 110 36.19 64.24 1.73
CA SER A 110 36.25 65.37 0.76
C SER A 110 36.89 65.14 -0.63
N ARG A 111 36.17 65.30 -1.76
CA ARG A 111 35.99 66.50 -2.63
C ARG A 111 37.21 66.97 -3.46
N ARG A 112 37.00 66.97 -4.80
CA ARG A 112 37.45 67.89 -5.88
C ARG A 112 38.93 67.92 -6.29
N HIS A 113 39.13 67.72 -7.60
CA HIS A 113 39.93 68.57 -8.48
C HIS A 113 39.14 68.79 -9.78
#